data_AF-A0A940II64-F1
#
_entry.id   AF-A0A940II64-F1
#
_cell.length_a   1.000
_cell.length_b   1.000
_cell.length_c   1.000
_cell.angle_alpha   90.00
_cell.angle_beta   90.00
_cell.angle_gamma   90.00
#
_symmetry.space_group_name_H-M   'P 1'
#
loop_
_entity.id
_entity.type
_entity.pdbx_description
1 polymer ?
#
loop_
_entity_poly.entity_id
_entity_poly.type
_entity_poly.pdbx_seq_one_letter_code
_entity_poly.pdbx_strand_id
1 'polypeptide(L)' 'MIADIIDEYIKNELGLETEVHDDTRISELIEDSLDLFQMVMHIEKSTGKEIDLSRISQNTTIKDLVGLFSYDETEHQI' A
#
# COMPACT_ATOMS: atom_id res chain seq x y z
N MET A 1 3.74 6.09 -9.91
CA MET A 1 3.48 4.64 -9.72
C MET A 1 3.01 4.44 -8.28
N ILE A 2 2.41 3.32 -7.89
CA ILE A 2 1.81 3.16 -6.55
C ILE A 2 2.81 3.33 -5.40
N ALA A 3 4.07 2.92 -5.62
CA ALA A 3 5.16 3.19 -4.69
C ALA A 3 5.34 4.69 -4.40
N ASP A 4 5.19 5.57 -5.41
CA ASP A 4 5.27 7.02 -5.23
C ASP A 4 4.12 7.54 -4.35
N ILE A 5 2.91 6.97 -4.49
CA ILE A 5 1.74 7.34 -3.68
C ILE A 5 1.96 6.95 -2.22
N ILE A 6 2.54 5.77 -1.99
CA ILE A 6 2.89 5.31 -0.64
C ILE A 6 3.96 6.22 -0.05
N ASP A 7 5.03 6.50 -0.78
CA ASP A 7 6.12 7.38 -0.33
C ASP A 7 5.61 8.79 0.01
N GLU A 8 4.73 9.36 -0.82
CA GLU A 8 4.07 10.64 -0.52
C GLU A 8 3.17 10.57 0.72
N TYR A 9 2.39 9.50 0.91
CA TYR A 9 1.54 9.33 2.08
C TYR A 9 2.39 9.26 3.36
N ILE A 10 3.45 8.47 3.37
CA ILE A 10 4.35 8.31 4.52
C ILE A 10 5.01 9.65 4.89
N LYS A 11 5.46 10.43 3.90
CA LYS A 11 6.09 11.73 4.12
C LYS A 11 5.11 12.79 4.60
N ASN A 12 3.92 12.87 3.99
CA ASN A 12 2.99 13.97 4.22
C ASN A 12 2.05 13.71 5.40
N GLU A 13 1.55 12.49 5.56
CA GLU A 13 0.55 12.15 6.58
C GLU A 13 1.20 11.65 7.88
N LEU A 14 2.28 10.84 7.78
CA LEU A 14 2.99 10.33 8.97
C LEU A 14 4.19 11.18 9.36
N GLY A 15 4.61 12.13 8.52
CA GLY A 15 5.77 13.00 8.79
C GLY A 15 7.10 12.25 8.87
N LEU A 16 7.18 11.06 8.26
CA LEU A 16 8.38 10.23 8.29
C LEU A 16 9.29 10.58 7.11
N GLU A 17 10.46 11.14 7.41
CA GLU A 17 11.55 11.35 6.43
C GLU A 17 12.37 10.07 6.24
N THR A 18 11.70 8.96 5.92
CA THR A 18 12.36 7.67 5.66
C THR A 18 12.35 7.36 4.16
N GLU A 19 13.40 6.72 3.69
CA GLU A 19 13.49 6.27 2.30
C GLU A 19 12.71 4.95 2.17
N VAL A 20 11.57 5.00 1.48
CA VAL A 20 10.72 3.84 1.25
C VAL A 20 11.29 3.02 0.09
N HIS A 21 11.78 1.82 0.38
CA HIS A 21 12.26 0.88 -0.63
C HIS A 21 11.21 -0.21 -0.89
N ASP A 22 11.30 -0.85 -2.06
CA ASP A 22 10.41 -1.95 -2.46
C ASP A 22 10.34 -3.08 -1.42
N ASP A 23 11.47 -3.39 -0.78
CA ASP A 23 11.59 -4.47 0.21
C ASP A 23 11.26 -4.02 1.65
N THR A 24 10.98 -2.72 1.86
CA THR A 24 10.59 -2.20 3.17
C THR A 24 9.27 -2.82 3.60
N ARG A 25 9.20 -3.29 4.84
CA ARG A 25 7.96 -3.86 5.40
C ARG A 25 7.03 -2.74 5.85
N ILE A 26 5.72 -2.92 5.64
CA ILE A 26 4.72 -1.99 6.16
C ILE A 26 4.86 -1.78 7.66
N SER A 27 5.14 -2.84 8.42
CA SER A 27 5.30 -2.76 9.88
C SER A 27 6.47 -1.90 10.33
N GLU A 28 7.42 -1.58 9.45
CA GLU A 28 8.55 -0.68 9.74
C GLU A 28 8.16 0.80 9.55
N LEU A 29 7.07 1.06 8.82
CA LEU A 29 6.58 2.40 8.49
C LEU A 29 5.33 2.77 9.28
N ILE A 30 4.49 1.77 9.56
CA ILE A 30 3.17 1.93 10.14
C ILE A 30 3.01 0.96 11.31
N GLU A 31 2.92 1.52 12.51
CA GLU A 31 2.70 0.75 13.74
C GLU A 31 1.21 0.49 14.00
N ASP A 32 0.33 1.45 13.65
CA ASP A 32 -1.11 1.36 13.89
C ASP A 32 -1.87 0.80 12.68
N SER A 33 -2.73 -0.19 12.95
CA SER A 33 -3.73 -0.71 12.03
C SER A 33 -4.65 0.36 11.41
N LEU A 34 -4.93 1.46 12.14
CA LEU A 34 -5.74 2.56 11.63
C LEU A 34 -5.01 3.32 10.51
N ASP A 35 -3.73 3.62 10.70
CA ASP A 35 -2.92 4.32 9.71
C ASP A 35 -2.71 3.45 8.46
N LEU A 36 -2.55 2.14 8.65
CA LEU A 36 -2.49 1.18 7.55
C LEU A 36 -3.80 1.21 6.73
N PHE A 37 -4.94 1.20 7.42
CA PHE A 37 -6.24 1.28 6.77
C PHE A 37 -6.40 2.60 5.98
N GLN A 38 -6.00 3.73 6.58
CA GLN A 38 -6.06 5.03 5.92
C GLN A 38 -5.14 5.12 4.70
N MET A 39 -3.93 4.58 4.79
CA MET A 39 -3.00 4.50 3.67
C MET A 39 -3.61 3.69 2.52
N VAL A 40 -4.19 2.52 2.83
CA VAL A 40 -4.82 1.68 1.80
C VAL A 40 -5.98 2.42 1.14
N MET A 41 -6.90 3.02 1.91
CA MET A 41 -7.98 3.82 1.33
C MET A 41 -7.48 5.00 0.50
N HIS A 42 -6.37 5.62 0.88
CA HIS A 42 -5.75 6.69 0.11
C HIS A 42 -5.27 6.17 -1.26
N ILE A 43 -4.60 5.02 -1.28
CA ILE A 43 -4.14 4.39 -2.53
C ILE A 43 -5.33 3.97 -3.40
N GLU A 44 -6.38 3.38 -2.81
CA GLU A 44 -7.61 3.00 -3.53
C GLU A 44 -8.26 4.21 -4.20
N LYS A 45 -8.38 5.32 -3.47
CA LYS A 45 -8.93 6.58 -4.00
C LYS A 45 -8.08 7.16 -5.12
N SER A 46 -6.76 7.06 -5.01
CA SER A 46 -5.81 7.61 -5.98
C SER A 46 -5.66 6.74 -7.24
N THR A 47 -5.90 5.43 -7.12
CA THR A 47 -5.76 4.46 -8.22
C THR A 47 -7.10 4.04 -8.84
N GLY A 48 -8.20 4.21 -8.12
CA GLY A 48 -9.52 3.69 -8.48
C GLY A 48 -9.64 2.16 -8.36
N LYS A 49 -8.68 1.50 -7.72
CA LYS A 49 -8.66 0.04 -7.54
C LYS A 49 -8.92 -0.30 -6.08
N GLU A 50 -9.82 -1.25 -5.84
CA GLU A 50 -10.08 -1.80 -4.52
C GLU A 50 -9.11 -2.95 -4.20
N ILE A 51 -8.78 -3.10 -2.93
CA ILE A 51 -7.87 -4.13 -2.42
C ILE A 51 -8.52 -4.83 -1.23
N ASP A 52 -8.43 -6.16 -1.24
CA ASP A 52 -8.76 -6.96 -0.07
C ASP A 52 -7.67 -6.81 1.01
N LEU A 53 -7.99 -6.01 2.03
CA LEU A 53 -7.16 -5.81 3.22
C LEU A 53 -6.77 -7.10 3.93
N SER A 54 -7.56 -8.19 3.79
CA SER A 54 -7.22 -9.48 4.38
C SER A 54 -5.92 -10.08 3.81
N ARG A 55 -5.48 -9.60 2.65
CA ARG A 55 -4.22 -9.99 2.00
C ARG A 55 -3.01 -9.22 2.53
N ILE A 56 -3.22 -8.17 3.33
CA ILE A 56 -2.14 -7.39 3.94
C ILE A 56 -1.83 -7.99 5.32
N SER A 57 -0.56 -8.30 5.54
CA SER A 57 -0.04 -8.79 6.81
C SER A 57 1.10 -7.90 7.29
N GLN A 58 1.55 -8.08 8.54
CA GLN A 58 2.71 -7.34 9.07
C GLN A 58 4.02 -7.60 8.28
N ASN A 59 4.11 -8.72 7.55
CA ASN A 59 5.29 -9.02 6.73
C ASN A 59 5.17 -8.51 5.29
N THR A 60 4.06 -7.89 4.92
CA THR A 60 3.84 -7.36 3.57
C THR A 60 4.85 -6.24 3.31
N THR A 61 5.58 -6.36 2.20
CA THR A 61 6.51 -5.33 1.72
C THR A 61 5.79 -4.32 0.83
N ILE A 62 6.43 -3.18 0.54
CA ILE A 62 5.92 -2.21 -0.43
C ILE A 62 5.70 -2.85 -1.80
N LYS A 63 6.62 -3.69 -2.25
CA LYS A 63 6.50 -4.43 -3.50
C LYS A 63 5.30 -5.39 -3.51
N ASP A 64 5.06 -6.10 -2.40
CA ASP A 64 3.89 -6.96 -2.28
C ASP A 64 2.60 -6.15 -2.38
N LEU A 65 2.54 -5.01 -1.67
CA LEU A 65 1.46 -4.04 -1.71
C LEU A 65 1.18 -3.55 -3.14
N VAL A 66 2.21 -3.09 -3.84
CA VAL A 66 2.12 -2.67 -5.25
C VAL A 66 1.61 -3.81 -6.12
N GLY A 67 2.07 -5.04 -5.86
CA GLY A 67 1.59 -6.25 -6.53
C GLY A 67 0.09 -6.49 -6.33
N LEU A 68 -0.45 -6.23 -5.13
CA LEU A 68 -1.89 -6.37 -4.85
C LEU A 68 -2.73 -5.40 -5.69
N PHE A 69 -2.26 -4.16 -5.90
CA PHE A 69 -2.95 -3.18 -6.73
C PHE A 69 -2.69 -3.35 -8.24
N SER A 70 -1.65 -4.10 -8.62
CA SER A 70 -1.30 -4.31 -10.03
C SER A 70 -2.11 -5.45 -10.68
N TYR A 71 -2.89 -6.21 -9.90
CA TYR A 71 -3.81 -7.21 -10.43
C TYR A 71 -5.05 -6.54 -11.05
N ASP A 72 -5.07 -6.43 -12.38
CA ASP A 72 -6.31 -6.23 -13.12
C ASP A 72 -7.02 -7.59 -13.25
N GLU A 73 -8.25 -7.70 -12.76
CA GLU A 73 -9.14 -8.84 -13.02
C GLU A 73 -9.50 -8.90 -14.51
N THR A 74 -8.62 -9.44 -15.35
CA THR A 74 -8.95 -9.89 -16.71
C THR A 74 -8.99 -11.42 -16.84
N GLU A 75 -9.12 -12.15 -15.72
CA GLU A 75 -9.21 -13.61 -15.70
C GLU A 75 -10.61 -14.18 -15.36
N HIS A 76 -11.68 -13.42 -15.58
CA HIS A 76 -13.05 -13.97 -15.58
C HIS A 76 -13.78 -13.69 -16.90
N GLN A 77 -13.45 -14.47 -17.93
CA GLN A 77 -14.34 -14.75 -19.08
C GLN A 77 -14.51 -16.27 -19.23
N ILE A 78 -15.62 -16.83 -18.75
CA ILE A 78 -16.25 -18.07 -19.28
C ILE A 78 -17.76 -17.95 -19.13
#